data_AF-H8XPA6-F1
#
_entry.id   AF-H8XPA6-F1
#
_cell.length_a   1.000
_cell.length_b   1.000
_cell.length_c   1.000
_cell.angle_alpha   90.00
_cell.angle_beta   90.00
_cell.angle_gamma   90.00
#
_symmetry.space_group_name_H-M   'P 1'
#
loop_
_entity.id
_entity.type
_entity.pdbx_description
1 polymer ?
#
loop_
_entity_poly.entity_id
_entity_poly.type
_entity_poly.pdbx_seq_one_letter_code
_entity_poly.pdbx_strand_id
1 'polypeptide(L)'
;MKNSLTVVLTILVILQINAQNKWFSTYSDQKALVADASKIVKQMKTKIHNANKDIKLTNNVVVKNTTPYLIYIYNDSINLPFWEEVIEPQKNFFTEVSGGEIEGKKVFGLFFNGFYVVHEMGHSIAMSTGKNFDNAFDSEYDANVFAILYWRTTNNKAKLEECYFYAKKILSKLQNPVPENEDFKEYLTKHYEELSSDPYKYGYIQFSQFVEIYENKELPDFDTFIKNYLK
;
A
#
# COMPACT_ATOMS: atom_id res chain seq x y z
N MET A 1 56.77 11.95 7.13
CA MET A 1 55.72 10.91 7.21
C MET A 1 54.56 11.36 8.10
N LYS A 2 53.79 12.35 7.65
CA LYS A 2 52.51 12.78 8.24
C LYS A 2 51.83 13.50 7.10
N ASN A 3 50.78 12.94 6.51
CA ASN A 3 49.79 13.59 5.62
C ASN A 3 48.96 12.58 4.82
N SER A 4 49.23 11.28 4.90
CA SER A 4 48.49 10.26 4.13
C SER A 4 47.22 9.75 4.81
N LEU A 5 46.95 10.10 6.07
CA LEU A 5 45.85 9.51 6.85
C LEU A 5 44.53 10.31 6.76
N THR A 6 44.57 11.58 6.37
CA THR A 6 43.39 12.46 6.42
C THR A 6 42.47 12.29 5.21
N VAL A 7 42.97 11.81 4.06
CA VAL A 7 42.19 11.68 2.82
C VAL A 7 41.30 10.43 2.81
N VAL A 8 41.67 9.36 3.53
CA VAL A 8 40.89 8.11 3.58
C VAL A 8 39.64 8.25 4.46
N LEU A 9 39.67 9.12 5.47
CA LEU A 9 38.52 9.31 6.38
C LEU A 9 37.37 10.10 5.74
N THR A 10 37.65 10.98 4.76
CA THR A 10 36.61 11.77 4.09
C THR A 10 35.81 10.98 3.06
N ILE A 11 36.40 9.92 2.49
CA ILE A 11 35.72 9.05 1.49
C ILE A 11 34.70 8.11 2.17
N LEU A 12 34.93 7.71 3.42
CA LEU A 12 34.01 6.83 4.17
C LEU A 12 32.76 7.57 4.70
N VAL A 13 32.83 8.89 4.90
CA VAL A 13 31.68 9.70 5.35
C VAL A 13 30.68 9.97 4.22
N ILE A 14 31.13 9.96 2.96
CA ILE A 14 30.25 10.17 1.79
C ILE A 14 29.45 8.89 1.44
N LEU A 15 29.91 7.70 1.85
CA LEU A 15 29.18 6.44 1.64
C LEU A 15 28.04 6.19 2.65
N GLN A 16 27.89 7.04 3.67
CA GLN A 16 26.76 6.97 4.61
C GLN A 16 25.55 7.80 4.17
N ILE A 17 25.67 8.56 3.07
CA ILE A 17 24.58 9.37 2.53
C ILE A 17 23.94 8.59 1.37
N ASN A 18 23.04 7.68 1.75
CA ASN A 18 21.93 7.09 0.97
C ASN A 18 21.69 5.64 1.41
N ALA A 19 21.43 5.44 2.70
CA ALA A 19 20.33 4.54 3.04
C ALA A 19 19.03 5.22 2.55
N GLN A 20 18.88 5.38 1.23
CA GLN A 20 17.59 5.72 0.64
C GLN A 20 16.69 4.54 1.00
N ASN A 21 15.76 4.77 1.92
CA ASN A 21 14.70 3.81 2.19
C ASN A 21 14.11 3.45 0.82
N LYS A 22 14.31 2.21 0.38
CA LYS A 22 13.81 1.68 -0.90
C LYS A 22 12.30 1.46 -0.88
N TRP A 23 11.65 1.77 0.23
CA TRP A 23 10.21 1.69 0.36
C TRP A 23 9.51 2.51 -0.73
N PHE A 24 8.40 2.01 -1.27
CA PHE A 24 7.75 2.53 -2.49
C PHE A 24 8.55 2.32 -3.80
N SER A 25 9.44 1.33 -3.84
CA SER A 25 10.12 0.90 -5.06
C SER A 25 10.24 -0.62 -5.12
N THR A 26 10.53 -1.17 -6.31
CA THR A 26 10.79 -2.61 -6.44
C THR A 26 12.11 -2.99 -5.80
N TYR A 27 12.13 -4.19 -5.23
CA TYR A 27 13.33 -4.78 -4.64
C TYR A 27 13.98 -5.77 -5.60
N SER A 28 15.32 -5.86 -5.54
CA SER A 28 16.10 -6.93 -6.17
C SER A 28 16.45 -8.07 -5.21
N ASP A 29 16.21 -7.87 -3.91
CA ASP A 29 16.45 -8.84 -2.85
C ASP A 29 15.19 -9.01 -2.01
N GLN A 30 14.66 -10.23 -1.98
CA GLN A 30 13.46 -10.59 -1.23
C GLN A 30 13.64 -10.42 0.28
N LYS A 31 14.85 -10.66 0.81
CA LYS A 31 15.12 -10.50 2.24
C LYS A 31 15.07 -9.04 2.64
N ALA A 32 15.64 -8.15 1.81
CA ALA A 32 15.55 -6.71 2.01
C ALA A 32 14.08 -6.22 1.98
N LEU A 33 13.27 -6.71 1.03
CA LEU A 33 11.83 -6.39 0.96
C LEU A 33 11.11 -6.77 2.26
N VAL A 34 11.28 -8.01 2.73
CA VAL A 34 10.65 -8.49 3.98
C VAL A 34 11.14 -7.71 5.20
N ALA A 35 12.43 -7.41 5.26
CA ALA A 35 13.02 -6.66 6.38
C ALA A 35 12.47 -5.23 6.48
N ASP A 36 12.40 -4.50 5.36
CA ASP A 36 11.87 -3.14 5.34
C ASP A 36 10.37 -3.12 5.64
N ALA A 37 9.61 -4.04 5.07
CA ALA A 37 8.18 -4.18 5.34
C ALA A 37 7.91 -4.52 6.81
N SER A 38 8.70 -5.41 7.42
CA SER A 38 8.62 -5.74 8.85
C SER A 38 8.89 -4.52 9.73
N LYS A 39 9.80 -3.63 9.31
CA LYS A 39 10.08 -2.37 10.01
C LYS A 39 8.89 -1.42 9.93
N ILE A 40 8.24 -1.29 8.77
CA ILE A 40 7.02 -0.48 8.60
C ILE A 40 5.90 -1.02 9.49
N VAL A 41 5.63 -2.33 9.46
CA VAL A 41 4.62 -2.98 10.32
C VAL A 41 4.91 -2.71 11.80
N LYS A 42 6.16 -2.85 12.23
CA LYS A 42 6.56 -2.55 13.63
C LYS A 42 6.31 -1.09 13.99
N GLN A 43 6.72 -0.14 13.14
CA GLN A 43 6.51 1.29 13.38
C GLN A 43 5.02 1.64 13.49
N MET A 44 4.21 1.06 12.60
CA MET A 44 2.78 1.29 12.58
C MET A 44 2.08 0.67 13.80
N LYS A 45 2.47 -0.54 14.23
CA LYS A 45 2.01 -1.13 15.51
C LYS A 45 2.28 -0.22 16.70
N THR A 46 3.50 0.34 16.79
CA THR A 46 3.83 1.30 17.84
C THR A 46 2.94 2.55 17.77
N LYS A 47 2.69 3.08 16.57
CA LYS A 47 1.84 4.27 16.40
C LYS A 47 0.39 4.00 16.81
N ILE A 48 -0.16 2.84 16.43
CA ILE A 48 -1.51 2.41 16.82
C ILE A 48 -1.62 2.26 18.33
N HIS A 49 -0.67 1.54 18.96
CA HIS A 49 -0.64 1.37 20.41
C HIS A 49 -0.57 2.70 21.16
N ASN A 50 0.19 3.67 20.64
CA ASN A 50 0.29 5.00 21.22
C ASN A 50 -1.02 5.81 21.08
N ALA A 51 -1.75 5.63 19.98
CA ALA A 51 -3.03 6.29 19.75
C ALA A 51 -4.18 5.64 20.53
N ASN A 52 -4.21 4.31 20.61
CA ASN A 52 -5.21 3.52 21.32
C ASN A 52 -4.60 2.21 21.85
N LYS A 53 -4.46 2.11 23.18
CA LYS A 53 -3.82 0.97 23.86
C LYS A 53 -4.70 -0.28 23.91
N ASP A 54 -6.00 -0.14 23.68
CA ASP A 54 -6.96 -1.24 23.74
C ASP A 54 -6.94 -2.10 22.48
N ILE A 55 -6.42 -1.54 21.38
CA ILE A 55 -6.23 -2.27 20.12
C ILE A 55 -5.03 -3.20 20.24
N LYS A 56 -5.31 -4.50 20.25
CA LYS A 56 -4.30 -5.57 20.35
C LYS A 56 -4.12 -6.23 18.99
N LEU A 57 -3.21 -5.67 18.20
CA LEU A 57 -2.82 -6.29 16.94
C LEU A 57 -2.11 -7.63 17.20
N THR A 58 -2.39 -8.60 16.34
CA THR A 58 -1.78 -9.93 16.33
C THR A 58 -0.32 -9.85 15.85
N ASN A 59 0.33 -10.97 15.55
CA ASN A 59 1.74 -10.97 15.18
C ASN A 59 2.03 -10.24 13.86
N ASN A 60 1.07 -10.12 12.92
CA ASN A 60 1.21 -9.49 11.60
C ASN A 60 2.57 -9.79 10.96
N VAL A 61 2.85 -11.08 10.79
CA VAL A 61 4.15 -11.52 10.29
C VAL A 61 4.24 -11.17 8.82
N VAL A 62 5.33 -10.54 8.43
CA VAL A 62 5.58 -10.23 7.03
C VAL A 62 6.34 -11.38 6.40
N VAL A 63 5.81 -11.92 5.31
CA VAL A 63 6.42 -13.02 4.55
C VAL A 63 6.44 -12.69 3.07
N LYS A 64 7.45 -13.18 2.35
CA LYS A 64 7.43 -13.19 0.88
C LYS A 64 6.75 -14.47 0.43
N ASN A 65 5.47 -14.41 0.10
CA ASN A 65 4.68 -15.59 -0.24
C ASN A 65 3.44 -15.26 -1.07
N THR A 66 3.62 -14.90 -2.34
CA THR A 66 2.49 -14.46 -3.18
C THR A 66 2.51 -14.99 -4.59
N THR A 67 3.55 -15.71 -5.05
CA THR A 67 3.60 -16.24 -6.42
C THR A 67 2.35 -17.07 -6.72
N PRO A 68 1.53 -16.76 -7.75
CA PRO A 68 1.68 -15.75 -8.82
C PRO A 68 1.00 -14.37 -8.61
N TYR A 69 0.32 -14.19 -7.50
CA TYR A 69 -0.57 -13.07 -7.14
C TYR A 69 0.15 -11.85 -6.54
N LEU A 70 -0.66 -10.85 -6.20
CA LEU A 70 -0.27 -9.59 -5.59
C LEU A 70 -0.27 -9.70 -4.06
N ILE A 71 -0.13 -8.56 -3.37
CA ILE A 71 -0.17 -8.48 -1.91
C ILE A 71 -1.53 -8.91 -1.36
N TYR A 72 -1.52 -9.61 -0.22
CA TYR A 72 -2.72 -9.96 0.52
C TYR A 72 -2.41 -10.28 1.98
N ILE A 73 -3.41 -10.24 2.84
CA ILE A 73 -3.36 -10.78 4.19
C ILE A 73 -4.04 -12.14 4.32
N TYR A 74 -3.42 -13.07 5.03
CA TYR A 74 -4.01 -14.36 5.39
C TYR A 74 -3.46 -14.86 6.73
N ASN A 75 -4.34 -15.28 7.65
CA ASN A 75 -3.97 -15.77 8.99
C ASN A 75 -2.93 -14.86 9.68
N ASP A 76 -3.21 -13.56 9.77
CA ASP A 76 -2.30 -12.56 10.35
C ASP A 76 -0.92 -12.47 9.67
N SER A 77 -0.78 -12.96 8.44
CA SER A 77 0.45 -12.85 7.67
C SER A 77 0.24 -11.93 6.48
N ILE A 78 1.10 -10.91 6.35
CA ILE A 78 1.13 -10.02 5.19
C ILE A 78 2.05 -10.68 4.16
N ASN A 79 1.45 -11.13 3.06
CA ASN A 79 2.13 -11.84 2.00
C ASN A 79 2.56 -10.82 0.94
N LEU A 80 3.86 -10.61 0.79
CA LEU A 80 4.42 -9.62 -0.13
C LEU A 80 4.68 -10.17 -1.53
N PRO A 81 4.39 -9.40 -2.58
CA PRO A 81 4.77 -9.70 -3.95
C PRO A 81 6.16 -9.18 -4.29
N PHE A 82 6.81 -9.93 -5.19
CA PHE A 82 8.13 -9.62 -5.70
C PHE A 82 8.06 -9.52 -7.22
N TRP A 83 8.38 -8.36 -7.80
CA TRP A 83 8.13 -8.05 -9.20
C TRP A 83 8.59 -9.14 -10.18
N GLU A 84 9.78 -9.71 -9.96
CA GLU A 84 10.35 -10.72 -10.85
C GLU A 84 9.54 -12.04 -10.86
N GLU A 85 8.75 -12.30 -9.82
CA GLU A 85 7.89 -13.49 -9.67
C GLU A 85 6.42 -13.22 -10.07
N VAL A 86 6.06 -11.97 -10.38
CA VAL A 86 4.71 -11.62 -10.85
C VAL A 86 4.51 -12.20 -12.26
N ILE A 87 3.34 -12.79 -12.51
CA ILE A 87 3.02 -13.37 -13.82
C ILE A 87 2.88 -12.32 -14.92
N GLU A 88 3.19 -12.72 -16.15
CA GLU A 88 3.18 -11.82 -17.31
C GLU A 88 1.84 -11.12 -17.57
N PRO A 89 0.66 -11.75 -17.44
CA PRO A 89 -0.61 -11.03 -17.59
C PRO A 89 -0.74 -9.83 -16.64
N GLN A 90 -0.26 -9.97 -15.40
CA GLN A 90 -0.31 -8.90 -14.41
C GLN A 90 0.75 -7.81 -14.69
N LYS A 91 1.94 -8.18 -15.16
CA LYS A 91 2.96 -7.21 -15.63
C LYS A 91 2.47 -6.43 -16.86
N ASN A 92 1.78 -7.10 -17.78
CA ASN A 92 1.17 -6.49 -18.96
C ASN A 92 0.10 -5.47 -18.57
N PHE A 93 -0.80 -5.85 -17.65
CA PHE A 93 -1.77 -4.91 -17.07
C PHE A 93 -1.08 -3.64 -16.57
N PHE A 94 -0.09 -3.77 -15.68
CA PHE A 94 0.62 -2.60 -15.14
C PHE A 94 1.32 -1.78 -16.23
N THR A 95 1.94 -2.44 -17.22
CA THR A 95 2.60 -1.79 -18.35
C THR A 95 1.60 -0.93 -19.15
N GLU A 96 0.46 -1.49 -19.49
CA GLU A 96 -0.58 -0.84 -20.28
C GLU A 96 -1.14 0.39 -19.56
N VAL A 97 -1.56 0.22 -18.30
CA VAL A 97 -2.28 1.27 -17.55
C VAL A 97 -1.35 2.35 -16.98
N SER A 98 -0.06 2.07 -16.84
CA SER A 98 0.93 3.05 -16.37
C SER A 98 1.62 3.83 -17.50
N GLY A 99 1.58 3.32 -18.74
CA GLY A 99 2.20 3.96 -19.91
C GLY A 99 3.59 3.45 -20.29
N GLY A 100 3.90 2.19 -19.99
CA GLY A 100 5.12 1.52 -20.41
C GLY A 100 5.69 0.62 -19.31
N GLU A 101 6.65 -0.24 -19.67
CA GLU A 101 7.21 -1.26 -18.75
C GLU A 101 7.90 -0.64 -17.54
N ILE A 102 8.70 0.42 -17.77
CA ILE A 102 9.39 1.17 -16.70
C ILE A 102 8.37 1.73 -15.71
N GLU A 103 7.30 2.33 -16.21
CA GLU A 103 6.25 2.90 -15.37
C GLU A 103 5.41 1.82 -14.69
N GLY A 104 5.23 0.68 -15.32
CA GLY A 104 4.49 -0.46 -14.76
C GLY A 104 5.23 -1.02 -13.54
N LYS A 105 6.54 -1.23 -13.68
CA LYS A 105 7.41 -1.65 -12.58
C LYS A 105 7.42 -0.62 -11.44
N LYS A 106 7.41 0.67 -11.78
CA LYS A 106 7.35 1.76 -10.80
C LYS A 106 6.03 1.80 -10.05
N VAL A 107 4.88 1.71 -10.74
CA VAL A 107 3.55 1.59 -10.14
C VAL A 107 3.49 0.39 -9.21
N PHE A 108 4.04 -0.75 -9.62
CA PHE A 108 4.12 -1.92 -8.75
C PHE A 108 4.87 -1.61 -7.45
N GLY A 109 6.04 -0.97 -7.55
CA GLY A 109 6.83 -0.56 -6.38
C GLY A 109 6.08 0.39 -5.45
N LEU A 110 5.41 1.40 -6.02
CA LEU A 110 4.63 2.39 -5.27
C LEU A 110 3.49 1.75 -4.48
N PHE A 111 2.70 0.89 -5.13
CA PHE A 111 1.50 0.34 -4.53
C PHE A 111 1.77 -0.94 -3.75
N PHE A 112 2.41 -1.95 -4.35
CA PHE A 112 2.52 -3.30 -3.78
C PHE A 112 3.76 -3.52 -2.91
N ASN A 113 4.80 -2.71 -3.07
CA ASN A 113 5.96 -2.68 -2.14
C ASN A 113 5.98 -1.41 -1.28
N GLY A 114 4.93 -0.59 -1.34
CA GLY A 114 4.83 0.68 -0.63
C GLY A 114 3.51 0.81 0.11
N PHE A 115 2.49 1.28 -0.60
CA PHE A 115 1.20 1.66 -0.04
C PHE A 115 0.46 0.50 0.65
N TYR A 116 0.31 -0.63 -0.05
CA TYR A 116 -0.63 -1.69 0.34
C TYR A 116 -0.20 -2.50 1.57
N VAL A 117 1.07 -2.45 1.99
CA VAL A 117 1.46 -3.10 3.25
C VAL A 117 0.72 -2.50 4.45
N VAL A 118 0.46 -1.20 4.41
CA VAL A 118 -0.33 -0.53 5.44
C VAL A 118 -1.82 -0.76 5.20
N HIS A 119 -2.26 -0.91 3.96
CA HIS A 119 -3.63 -1.33 3.64
C HIS A 119 -3.96 -2.70 4.27
N GLU A 120 -3.09 -3.71 4.11
CA GLU A 120 -3.28 -5.03 4.73
C GLU A 120 -3.33 -4.97 6.26
N MET A 121 -2.61 -4.01 6.85
CA MET A 121 -2.71 -3.72 8.28
C MET A 121 -4.06 -3.10 8.67
N GLY A 122 -4.74 -2.40 7.74
CA GLY A 122 -6.12 -1.96 7.86
C GLY A 122 -7.10 -3.13 8.05
N HIS A 123 -6.96 -4.20 7.26
CA HIS A 123 -7.73 -5.43 7.48
C HIS A 123 -7.37 -6.08 8.82
N SER A 124 -6.09 -6.10 9.19
CA SER A 124 -5.65 -6.65 10.47
C SER A 124 -6.29 -5.95 11.66
N ILE A 125 -6.37 -4.61 11.63
CA ILE A 125 -6.97 -3.85 12.72
C ILE A 125 -8.48 -4.09 12.78
N ALA A 126 -9.18 -4.14 11.64
CA ALA A 126 -10.60 -4.50 11.60
C ALA A 126 -10.85 -5.88 12.24
N MET A 127 -10.08 -6.90 11.83
CA MET A 127 -10.16 -8.25 12.41
C MET A 127 -9.88 -8.25 13.92
N SER A 128 -8.82 -7.57 14.38
CA SER A 128 -8.42 -7.55 15.80
C SER A 128 -9.43 -6.84 16.71
N THR A 129 -10.26 -5.96 16.13
CA THR A 129 -11.26 -5.17 16.85
C THR A 129 -12.66 -5.73 16.71
N GLY A 130 -12.85 -6.81 15.93
CA GLY A 130 -14.16 -7.38 15.65
C GLY A 130 -15.04 -6.51 14.76
N LYS A 131 -14.45 -5.52 14.07
CA LYS A 131 -15.17 -4.68 13.11
C LYS A 131 -15.52 -5.53 11.89
N ASN A 132 -16.81 -5.71 11.67
CA ASN A 132 -17.34 -6.42 10.50
C ASN A 132 -17.88 -5.40 9.50
N PHE A 133 -17.77 -5.73 8.22
CA PHE A 133 -18.35 -4.97 7.12
C PHE A 133 -19.41 -5.81 6.45
N ASP A 134 -20.49 -5.17 5.99
CA ASP A 134 -21.57 -5.85 5.28
C ASP A 134 -21.14 -6.37 3.90
N ASN A 135 -20.06 -5.80 3.35
CA ASN A 135 -19.56 -6.12 2.02
C ASN A 135 -18.05 -5.85 1.89
N ALA A 136 -17.44 -6.44 0.87
CA ALA A 136 -16.01 -6.29 0.59
C ALA A 136 -15.62 -4.86 0.19
N PHE A 137 -16.46 -4.15 -0.56
CA PHE A 137 -16.18 -2.77 -0.98
C PHE A 137 -15.91 -1.84 0.22
N ASP A 138 -16.75 -1.92 1.26
CA ASP A 138 -16.58 -1.11 2.48
C ASP A 138 -15.35 -1.53 3.30
N SER A 139 -15.02 -2.82 3.32
CA SER A 139 -13.80 -3.34 3.97
C SER A 139 -12.53 -2.79 3.30
N GLU A 140 -12.47 -2.79 1.96
CA GLU A 140 -11.37 -2.19 1.19
C GLU A 140 -11.28 -0.68 1.37
N TYR A 141 -12.44 -0.01 1.37
CA TYR A 141 -12.50 1.44 1.56
C TYR A 141 -11.91 1.83 2.91
N ASP A 142 -12.27 1.12 3.99
CA ASP A 142 -11.74 1.37 5.32
C ASP A 142 -10.23 1.10 5.42
N ALA A 143 -9.74 0.02 4.79
CA ALA A 143 -8.31 -0.27 4.70
C ALA A 143 -7.54 0.82 3.91
N ASN A 144 -8.14 1.35 2.85
CA ASN A 144 -7.60 2.47 2.08
C ASN A 144 -7.59 3.79 2.89
N VAL A 145 -8.64 4.09 3.65
CA VAL A 145 -8.68 5.23 4.59
C VAL A 145 -7.55 5.10 5.60
N PHE A 146 -7.44 3.94 6.26
CA PHE A 146 -6.39 3.67 7.23
C PHE A 146 -4.99 3.91 6.64
N ALA A 147 -4.72 3.37 5.44
CA ALA A 147 -3.42 3.52 4.78
C ALA A 147 -3.11 4.96 4.38
N ILE A 148 -4.06 5.67 3.78
CA ILE A 148 -3.88 7.08 3.39
C ILE A 148 -3.63 7.95 4.62
N LEU A 149 -4.42 7.77 5.69
CA LEU A 149 -4.23 8.50 6.93
C LEU A 149 -2.87 8.23 7.57
N TYR A 150 -2.43 6.97 7.60
CA TYR A 150 -1.10 6.63 8.11
C TYR A 150 -0.01 7.32 7.30
N TRP A 151 -0.01 7.16 5.97
CA TRP A 151 1.06 7.70 5.13
C TRP A 151 1.13 9.22 5.16
N ARG A 152 0.00 9.92 5.32
CA ARG A 152 -0.07 11.39 5.55
C ARG A 152 0.73 11.84 6.79
N THR A 153 0.91 10.98 7.79
CA THR A 153 1.67 11.31 9.02
C THR A 153 3.17 11.01 8.94
N THR A 154 3.63 10.35 7.87
CA THR A 154 5.03 9.94 7.72
C THR A 154 5.83 10.91 6.87
N ASN A 155 7.16 10.80 6.89
CA ASN A 155 8.04 11.53 5.97
C ASN A 155 7.93 11.04 4.50
N ASN A 156 7.04 10.09 4.18
CA ASN A 156 6.80 9.58 2.84
C ASN A 156 5.63 10.29 2.11
N LYS A 157 5.22 11.50 2.54
CA LYS A 157 4.14 12.25 1.90
C LYS A 157 4.35 12.42 0.38
N ALA A 158 5.58 12.69 -0.06
CA ALA A 158 5.91 12.79 -1.48
C ALA A 158 5.67 11.48 -2.25
N LYS A 159 5.86 10.32 -1.61
CA LYS A 159 5.54 9.02 -2.20
C LYS A 159 4.05 8.76 -2.27
N LEU A 160 3.28 9.21 -1.27
CA LEU A 160 1.82 9.16 -1.33
C LEU A 160 1.26 10.07 -2.44
N GLU A 161 1.82 11.27 -2.62
CA GLU A 161 1.52 12.16 -3.76
C GLU A 161 1.86 11.50 -5.11
N GLU A 162 2.97 10.76 -5.18
CA GLU A 162 3.35 9.98 -6.36
C GLU A 162 2.35 8.85 -6.63
N CYS A 163 1.88 8.12 -5.61
CA CYS A 163 0.79 7.16 -5.74
C CYS A 163 -0.48 7.83 -6.29
N TYR A 164 -0.88 8.99 -5.75
CA TYR A 164 -2.05 9.75 -6.24
C TYR A 164 -1.92 10.16 -7.70
N PHE A 165 -0.74 10.64 -8.11
CA PHE A 165 -0.48 10.95 -9.52
C PHE A 165 -0.69 9.73 -10.43
N TYR A 166 -0.10 8.58 -10.08
CA TYR A 166 -0.26 7.36 -10.88
C TYR A 166 -1.67 6.79 -10.81
N ALA A 167 -2.37 6.87 -9.67
CA ALA A 167 -3.76 6.42 -9.56
C ALA A 167 -4.66 7.15 -10.56
N LYS A 168 -4.55 8.49 -10.65
CA LYS A 168 -5.29 9.27 -11.66
C LYS A 168 -4.90 8.92 -13.09
N LYS A 169 -3.59 8.72 -13.34
CA LYS A 169 -3.10 8.31 -14.66
C LYS A 169 -3.69 6.96 -15.08
N ILE A 170 -3.72 6.00 -14.16
CA ILE A 170 -4.29 4.67 -14.38
C ILE A 170 -5.79 4.77 -14.63
N LEU A 171 -6.53 5.50 -13.79
CA LEU A 171 -7.98 5.71 -13.98
C LEU A 171 -8.32 6.36 -15.32
N SER A 172 -7.47 7.23 -15.86
CA SER A 172 -7.69 7.82 -17.20
C SER A 172 -7.63 6.81 -18.35
N LYS A 173 -7.12 5.59 -18.09
CA LYS A 173 -7.03 4.50 -19.06
C LYS A 173 -8.01 3.35 -18.79
N LEU A 174 -8.53 3.26 -17.58
CA LEU A 174 -9.46 2.21 -17.20
C LEU A 174 -10.89 2.64 -17.53
N GLN A 175 -11.66 1.72 -18.11
CA GLN A 175 -13.08 1.93 -18.32
C GLN A 175 -13.83 1.81 -16.98
N ASN A 176 -14.71 2.77 -16.70
CA ASN A 176 -15.61 2.68 -15.55
C ASN A 176 -16.55 1.46 -15.74
N PRO A 177 -16.55 0.48 -14.83
CA PRO A 177 -17.42 -0.69 -14.94
C PRO A 177 -18.87 -0.40 -14.52
N VAL A 178 -19.16 0.77 -13.95
CA VAL A 178 -20.50 1.17 -13.51
C VAL A 178 -21.29 1.77 -14.69
N PRO A 179 -22.49 1.26 -15.02
CA PRO A 179 -23.38 1.85 -16.01
C PRO A 179 -23.79 3.29 -15.65
N GLU A 180 -24.02 4.15 -16.66
CA GLU A 180 -24.24 5.60 -16.45
C GLU A 180 -25.42 5.97 -15.54
N ASN A 181 -26.42 5.09 -15.37
CA ASN A 181 -27.62 5.35 -14.58
C ASN A 181 -27.68 4.57 -13.25
N GLU A 182 -26.60 3.88 -12.89
CA GLU A 182 -26.50 3.11 -11.64
C GLU A 182 -25.77 3.92 -10.57
N ASP A 183 -26.12 3.71 -9.29
CA ASP A 183 -25.33 4.27 -8.19
C ASP A 183 -23.96 3.60 -8.12
N PHE A 184 -22.91 4.41 -8.00
CA PHE A 184 -21.54 3.95 -8.03
C PHE A 184 -21.24 2.92 -6.94
N LYS A 185 -21.58 3.24 -5.70
CA LYS A 185 -21.27 2.38 -4.56
C LYS A 185 -22.15 1.14 -4.58
N GLU A 186 -23.45 1.31 -4.80
CA GLU A 186 -24.41 0.20 -4.84
C GLU A 186 -24.03 -0.84 -5.89
N TYR A 187 -23.69 -0.39 -7.11
CA TYR A 187 -23.32 -1.28 -8.20
C TYR A 187 -22.03 -2.05 -7.89
N LEU A 188 -20.98 -1.34 -7.45
CA LEU A 188 -19.69 -1.98 -7.15
C LEU A 188 -19.81 -2.97 -5.98
N THR A 189 -20.58 -2.63 -4.94
CA THR A 189 -20.84 -3.54 -3.83
C THR A 189 -21.57 -4.80 -4.31
N LYS A 190 -22.62 -4.65 -5.13
CA LYS A 190 -23.43 -5.77 -5.63
C LYS A 190 -22.67 -6.70 -6.57
N HIS A 191 -21.79 -6.15 -7.40
CA HIS A 191 -21.03 -6.89 -8.42
C HIS A 191 -19.58 -7.17 -8.02
N TYR A 192 -19.21 -6.95 -6.75
CA TYR A 192 -17.81 -6.92 -6.34
C TYR A 192 -17.03 -8.19 -6.71
N GLU A 193 -17.56 -9.37 -6.41
CA GLU A 193 -16.88 -10.65 -6.72
C GLU A 193 -16.63 -10.82 -8.22
N GLU A 194 -17.65 -10.54 -9.05
CA GLU A 194 -17.55 -10.59 -10.51
C GLU A 194 -16.47 -9.62 -11.02
N LEU A 195 -16.53 -8.36 -10.58
CA LEU A 195 -15.61 -7.30 -11.02
C LEU A 195 -14.18 -7.54 -10.52
N SER A 196 -14.01 -8.12 -9.33
CA SER A 196 -12.70 -8.38 -8.72
C SER A 196 -11.88 -9.44 -9.44
N SER A 197 -12.53 -10.30 -10.23
CA SER A 197 -11.88 -11.36 -11.02
C SER A 197 -11.14 -10.83 -12.26
N ASP A 198 -11.44 -9.61 -12.69
CA ASP A 198 -10.82 -8.94 -13.83
C ASP A 198 -9.88 -7.83 -13.33
N PRO A 199 -8.57 -7.88 -13.63
CA PRO A 199 -7.60 -6.90 -13.13
C PRO A 199 -7.90 -5.45 -13.58
N TYR A 200 -8.56 -5.24 -14.72
CA TYR A 200 -8.92 -3.90 -15.19
C TYR A 200 -10.07 -3.32 -14.39
N LYS A 201 -11.10 -4.12 -14.13
CA LYS A 201 -12.25 -3.72 -13.32
C LYS A 201 -11.87 -3.58 -11.85
N TYR A 202 -11.13 -4.53 -11.31
CA TYR A 202 -10.63 -4.46 -9.94
C TYR A 202 -9.67 -3.28 -9.73
N GLY A 203 -8.76 -3.06 -10.68
CA GLY A 203 -7.89 -1.89 -10.69
C GLY A 203 -8.68 -0.59 -10.65
N TYR A 204 -9.78 -0.48 -11.42
CA TYR A 204 -10.64 0.69 -11.39
C TYR A 204 -11.20 0.94 -9.98
N ILE A 205 -11.77 -0.10 -9.35
CA ILE A 205 -12.33 -0.02 -7.98
C ILE A 205 -11.28 0.46 -6.97
N GLN A 206 -10.10 -0.16 -6.98
CA GLN A 206 -9.02 0.15 -6.03
C GLN A 206 -8.50 1.58 -6.22
N PHE A 207 -8.20 1.99 -7.46
CA PHE A 207 -7.67 3.32 -7.71
C PHE A 207 -8.72 4.43 -7.57
N SER A 208 -10.01 4.16 -7.83
CA SER A 208 -11.09 5.15 -7.63
C SER A 208 -11.27 5.45 -6.14
N GLN A 209 -11.33 4.42 -5.30
CA GLN A 209 -11.38 4.60 -3.83
C GLN A 209 -10.14 5.36 -3.34
N PHE A 210 -8.94 4.98 -3.81
CA PHE A 210 -7.72 5.69 -3.44
C PHE A 210 -7.80 7.19 -3.74
N VAL A 211 -8.22 7.57 -4.95
CA VAL A 211 -8.31 8.96 -5.38
C VAL A 211 -9.35 9.72 -4.57
N GLU A 212 -10.54 9.15 -4.39
CA GLU A 212 -11.62 9.72 -3.59
C GLU A 212 -11.16 10.02 -2.15
N ILE A 213 -10.57 9.03 -1.49
CA ILE A 213 -10.10 9.14 -0.09
C ILE A 213 -8.93 10.13 0.01
N TYR A 214 -8.01 10.13 -0.96
CA TYR A 214 -6.87 11.05 -0.98
C TYR A 214 -7.32 12.51 -1.10
N GLU A 215 -8.37 12.76 -1.89
CA GLU A 215 -8.94 14.09 -2.11
C GLU A 215 -9.82 14.54 -0.94
N ASN A 216 -10.44 13.62 -0.22
CA ASN A 216 -11.26 13.92 0.95
C ASN A 216 -10.44 14.61 2.08
N LYS A 217 -10.78 15.88 2.34
CA LYS A 217 -10.16 16.73 3.38
C LYS A 217 -10.90 16.71 4.71
N GLU A 218 -12.09 16.12 4.75
CA GLU A 218 -12.93 16.01 5.95
C GLU A 218 -12.59 14.77 6.80
N LEU A 219 -11.73 13.88 6.29
CA LEU A 219 -11.25 12.74 7.06
C LEU A 219 -10.46 13.20 8.31
N PRO A 220 -10.63 12.53 9.46
CA PRO A 220 -9.87 12.83 10.66
C PRO A 220 -8.38 12.56 10.43
N ASP A 221 -7.53 13.09 11.32
CA ASP A 221 -6.14 12.64 11.38
C ASP A 221 -6.05 11.17 11.83
N PHE A 222 -4.89 10.54 11.59
CA PHE A 222 -4.69 9.12 11.92
C PHE A 222 -4.89 8.81 13.39
N ASP A 223 -4.42 9.65 14.32
CA ASP A 223 -4.51 9.35 15.74
C ASP A 223 -5.97 9.45 16.22
N THR A 224 -6.72 10.43 15.70
CA THR A 224 -8.17 10.57 15.93
C THR A 224 -8.95 9.39 15.33
N PHE A 225 -8.61 8.95 14.12
CA PHE A 225 -9.19 7.77 13.48
C PHE A 225 -9.00 6.52 14.36
N ILE A 226 -7.78 6.24 14.80
CA ILE A 226 -7.45 5.07 15.63
C ILE A 226 -8.09 5.14 17.03
N LYS A 227 -8.17 6.32 17.65
CA LYS A 227 -8.86 6.50 18.95
C LYS A 227 -10.35 6.15 18.87
N ASN A 228 -10.98 6.44 17.73
CA ASN A 228 -12.40 6.20 17.53
C ASN A 228 -12.70 4.84 16.87
N TYR A 229 -11.68 4.05 16.52
CA TYR A 229 -11.85 2.83 15.74
C TYR A 229 -12.64 1.71 16.46
N LEU A 230 -12.73 1.76 17.79
CA LEU A 230 -13.50 0.83 18.63
C LEU A 230 -14.92 1.32 18.95
N LYS A 231 -15.28 2.55 18.55
CA LYS A 231 -16.59 3.14 18.81
C LYS A 231 -17.55 2.82 17.67
#